data_AF-A0A383WB25-F1
#
_entry.id   AF-A0A383WB25-F1
#
_cell.length_a   1.000
_cell.length_b   1.000
_cell.length_c   1.000
_cell.angle_alpha   90.00
_cell.angle_beta   90.00
_cell.angle_gamma   90.00
#
_symmetry.space_group_name_H-M   'P 1'
#
loop_
_entity.id
_entity.type
_entity.pdbx_description
1 polymer ?
#
loop_
_entity_poly.entity_id
_entity_poly.type
_entity_poly.pdbx_seq_one_letter_code
_entity_poly.pdbx_strand_id
1 'polypeptide(L)'
;MLGLAGLVAADRQLRQVHEQELLGAKAHPRQAFWQWMAKHKKVYANDLKVVEDRFRIWLDNLQFIEEYNSKSTSHWLGLNSLADLSHEEYKQKYALGYRKFTRTPENRLKGFSHGNLDEATLPVEIDWRKQNAVAEVKNQQQCGSCWAFSTTGAIEGINAIVTGELVSLSEQELVDCDTKKDHGCGGGLMDFAFEYVTKERGIHAEQDYPYTATDGECRRDELQLNARPVVTIDGYEDVPQYDEVALKKAVSKQPVSVAIEADQRSFQLYMGGVFDDEGCGEQLDHGVLAVGYGVETHPAEDDSGDAAGRRRNYWIIKNSWGGEWGDHGYIKIRMGRGKAGLCGIAMQPSYPLKKGPNPPTPPPGPKPGPGPKPPTPPPAPKPDEPVACDAASECPPATTCCCLRDIAGFCFSWGCCPMEGATCCEDKEHCCPSDLPICDTDEGRCLPKPGTGGFTKSAPWATKVPARRRTAPAGGFRSSSAKGQQMQSIKPMAA
;
A
#
# COMPACT_ATOMS: atom_id res chain seq x y z
N MET A 1 -22.07 -5.13 -11.51
CA MET A 1 -22.30 -4.04 -10.54
C MET A 1 -23.49 -4.42 -9.69
N LEU A 2 -23.33 -4.53 -8.37
CA LEU A 2 -24.47 -4.69 -7.47
C LEU A 2 -25.19 -3.33 -7.37
N GLY A 3 -26.52 -3.31 -7.51
CA GLY A 3 -27.31 -2.11 -7.23
C GLY A 3 -27.30 -1.76 -5.74
N LEU A 4 -27.85 -0.60 -5.35
CA LEU A 4 -27.88 -0.11 -3.97
C LEU A 4 -28.37 -1.16 -2.96
N ALA A 5 -29.42 -1.92 -3.32
CA ALA A 5 -29.96 -3.01 -2.49
C ALA A 5 -28.98 -4.18 -2.31
N GLY A 6 -28.14 -4.46 -3.31
CA GLY A 6 -27.09 -5.48 -3.23
C GLY A 6 -25.89 -5.03 -2.39
N LEU A 7 -25.55 -3.73 -2.40
CA LEU A 7 -24.51 -3.16 -1.54
C LEU A 7 -24.93 -3.18 -0.06
N VAL A 8 -26.18 -2.80 0.25
CA VAL A 8 -26.73 -2.88 1.61
C VAL A 8 -26.81 -4.34 2.11
N ALA A 9 -27.12 -5.29 1.23
CA ALA A 9 -27.13 -6.71 1.58
C ALA A 9 -25.71 -7.26 1.87
N ALA A 10 -24.71 -6.86 1.06
CA ALA A 10 -23.32 -7.25 1.27
C ALA A 10 -22.74 -6.67 2.56
N ASP A 11 -23.04 -5.40 2.86
CA ASP A 11 -22.63 -4.71 4.08
C ASP A 11 -23.23 -5.37 5.34
N ARG A 12 -24.53 -5.72 5.29
CA ARG A 12 -25.18 -6.51 6.35
C ARG A 12 -24.56 -7.89 6.53
N GLN A 13 -24.23 -8.58 5.44
CA GLN A 13 -23.61 -9.89 5.50
C GLN A 13 -22.20 -9.81 6.11
N LEU A 14 -21.40 -8.80 5.74
CA LEU A 14 -20.10 -8.54 6.34
C LEU A 14 -20.21 -8.27 7.83
N ARG A 15 -21.17 -7.43 8.24
CA ARG A 15 -21.44 -7.17 9.66
C ARG A 15 -21.85 -8.44 10.41
N GLN A 16 -22.71 -9.29 9.84
CA GLN A 16 -23.10 -10.56 10.46
C GLN A 16 -21.92 -11.52 10.63
N VAL A 17 -21.08 -11.66 9.60
CA VAL A 17 -19.85 -12.48 9.68
C VAL A 17 -18.94 -11.95 10.79
N HIS A 18 -18.80 -10.63 10.88
CA HIS A 18 -18.00 -10.01 11.91
C HIS A 18 -18.57 -10.19 13.32
N GLU A 19 -19.89 -10.08 13.49
CA GLU A 19 -20.56 -10.37 14.77
C GLU A 19 -20.31 -11.81 15.23
N GLN A 20 -20.30 -12.79 14.31
CA GLN A 20 -19.94 -14.18 14.64
C GLN A 20 -18.46 -14.32 15.02
N GLU A 21 -17.55 -13.60 14.36
CA GLU A 21 -16.12 -13.54 14.71
C GLU A 21 -15.94 -13.02 16.15
N LEU A 22 -16.63 -11.95 16.52
CA LEU A 22 -16.59 -11.38 17.88
C LEU A 22 -17.18 -12.34 18.93
N LEU A 23 -18.28 -13.02 18.62
CA LEU A 23 -18.86 -14.03 19.52
C LEU A 23 -17.90 -15.21 19.76
N GLY A 24 -17.25 -15.70 18.70
CA GLY A 24 -16.22 -16.74 18.79
C GLY A 24 -15.00 -16.28 19.59
N ALA A 25 -14.56 -15.04 19.35
CA ALA A 25 -13.48 -14.40 20.09
C ALA A 25 -13.79 -14.27 21.58
N LYS A 26 -15.02 -13.93 21.95
CA LYS A 26 -15.44 -13.88 23.35
C LYS A 26 -15.45 -15.26 24.02
N ALA A 27 -15.96 -16.28 23.33
CA ALA A 27 -16.06 -17.63 23.87
C ALA A 27 -14.69 -18.31 24.04
N HIS A 28 -13.77 -18.10 23.09
CA HIS A 28 -12.46 -18.73 23.04
C HIS A 28 -11.34 -17.73 22.68
N PRO A 29 -11.06 -16.75 23.56
CA PRO A 29 -10.24 -15.59 23.22
C PRO A 29 -8.81 -15.95 22.82
N ARG A 30 -8.21 -16.95 23.46
CA ARG A 30 -6.86 -17.40 23.08
C ARG A 30 -6.82 -17.99 21.68
N GLN A 31 -7.74 -18.90 21.37
CA GLN A 31 -7.80 -19.53 20.06
C GLN A 31 -8.05 -18.48 18.97
N ALA A 32 -9.00 -17.58 19.21
CA ALA A 32 -9.30 -16.48 18.29
C ALA A 32 -8.11 -15.54 18.10
N PHE A 33 -7.34 -15.23 19.16
CA PHE A 33 -6.12 -14.44 19.03
C PHE A 33 -5.06 -15.14 18.17
N TRP A 34 -4.86 -16.45 18.31
CA TRP A 34 -3.95 -17.21 17.43
C TRP A 34 -4.40 -17.17 15.97
N GLN A 35 -5.70 -17.33 15.71
CA GLN A 35 -6.27 -17.22 14.36
C GLN A 35 -6.13 -15.82 13.80
N TRP A 36 -6.40 -14.79 14.61
CA TRP A 36 -6.23 -13.38 14.27
C TRP A 36 -4.77 -13.07 13.92
N MET A 37 -3.81 -13.56 14.70
CA MET A 37 -2.38 -13.38 14.38
C MET A 37 -2.02 -14.03 13.05
N ALA A 38 -2.51 -15.25 12.77
CA ALA A 38 -2.27 -15.92 11.50
C ALA A 38 -2.88 -15.13 10.32
N LYS A 39 -4.14 -14.71 10.45
CA LYS A 39 -4.88 -13.90 9.46
C LYS A 39 -4.13 -12.61 9.12
N HIS A 40 -3.66 -11.89 10.13
CA HIS A 40 -2.95 -10.61 9.95
C HIS A 40 -1.43 -10.74 9.87
N LYS A 41 -0.91 -11.97 9.69
CA LYS A 41 0.52 -12.27 9.53
C LYS A 41 1.39 -11.66 10.64
N LYS A 42 0.89 -11.65 11.87
CA LYS A 42 1.57 -11.09 13.05
C LYS A 42 2.63 -12.05 13.57
N VAL A 43 3.86 -11.58 13.69
CA VAL A 43 5.01 -12.35 14.18
C VAL A 43 5.67 -11.59 15.32
N TYR A 44 5.80 -12.23 16.48
CA TYR A 44 6.40 -11.63 17.69
C TYR A 44 7.64 -12.40 18.13
N ALA A 45 8.67 -12.49 17.28
CA ALA A 45 10.04 -13.00 17.55
C ALA A 45 10.20 -14.24 18.48
N ASN A 46 9.15 -15.04 18.69
CA ASN A 46 9.04 -16.07 19.73
C ASN A 46 9.24 -15.58 21.17
N ASP A 47 9.03 -14.29 21.44
CA ASP A 47 9.03 -13.76 22.80
C ASP A 47 7.65 -13.97 23.45
N LEU A 48 7.56 -15.01 24.30
CA LEU A 48 6.32 -15.36 25.00
C LEU A 48 5.76 -14.20 25.83
N LYS A 49 6.63 -13.32 26.37
CA LYS A 49 6.16 -12.15 27.13
C LYS A 49 5.48 -11.16 26.19
N VAL A 50 6.07 -10.90 25.03
CA VAL A 50 5.48 -9.99 24.02
C VAL A 50 4.15 -10.56 23.50
N VAL A 51 4.08 -11.86 23.21
CA VAL A 51 2.84 -12.53 22.80
C VAL A 51 1.75 -12.36 23.87
N GLU A 52 2.13 -12.52 25.15
CA GLU A 52 1.20 -12.35 26.27
C GLU A 52 0.71 -10.92 26.43
N ASP A 53 1.62 -9.94 26.33
CA ASP A 53 1.27 -8.52 26.39
C ASP A 53 0.34 -8.13 25.23
N ARG A 54 0.63 -8.61 24.01
CA ARG A 54 -0.22 -8.38 22.81
C ARG A 54 -1.59 -9.01 22.96
N PHE A 55 -1.69 -10.21 23.52
CA PHE A 55 -2.98 -10.83 23.79
C PHE A 55 -3.82 -10.01 24.80
N ARG A 56 -3.20 -9.48 25.86
CA ARG A 56 -3.93 -8.69 26.87
C ARG A 56 -4.49 -7.40 26.26
N ILE A 57 -3.71 -6.75 25.42
CA ILE A 57 -4.15 -5.56 24.67
C ILE A 57 -5.27 -5.92 23.68
N TRP A 58 -5.11 -7.03 22.95
CA TRP A 58 -6.14 -7.51 22.03
C TRP A 58 -7.45 -7.83 22.74
N LEU A 59 -7.38 -8.42 23.94
CA LEU A 59 -8.56 -8.70 24.77
C LEU A 59 -9.24 -7.42 25.27
N ASP A 60 -8.46 -6.41 25.66
CA ASP A 60 -8.98 -5.09 26.03
C ASP A 60 -9.67 -4.41 24.84
N ASN A 61 -9.10 -4.50 23.64
CA ASN A 61 -9.73 -4.02 22.41
C ASN A 61 -11.01 -4.80 22.07
N LEU A 62 -11.03 -6.12 22.24
CA LEU A 62 -12.24 -6.93 22.08
C LEU A 62 -13.37 -6.43 22.99
N GLN A 63 -13.08 -6.20 24.27
CA GLN A 63 -14.08 -5.69 25.23
C GLN A 63 -14.61 -4.31 24.83
N PHE A 64 -13.72 -3.40 24.42
CA PHE A 64 -14.11 -2.09 23.92
C PHE A 64 -15.01 -2.19 22.68
N ILE A 65 -14.66 -3.05 21.73
CA ILE A 65 -15.45 -3.30 20.51
C ILE A 65 -16.86 -3.80 20.88
N GLU A 66 -16.97 -4.77 21.79
CA GLU A 66 -18.27 -5.29 22.22
C GLU A 66 -19.15 -4.19 22.84
N GLU A 67 -18.58 -3.40 23.75
CA GLU A 67 -19.32 -2.31 24.40
C GLU A 67 -19.74 -1.25 23.37
N TYR A 68 -18.83 -0.88 22.47
CA TYR A 68 -19.09 0.14 21.45
C TYR A 68 -20.16 -0.32 20.45
N ASN A 69 -20.03 -1.53 19.92
CA ASN A 69 -20.97 -2.09 18.93
C ASN A 69 -22.36 -2.35 19.53
N SER A 70 -22.48 -2.49 20.86
CA SER A 70 -23.79 -2.56 21.53
C SER A 70 -24.58 -1.25 21.53
N LYS A 71 -23.89 -0.12 21.29
CA LYS A 71 -24.47 1.25 21.31
C LYS A 71 -24.54 1.87 19.92
N SER A 72 -23.57 1.57 19.04
CA SER A 72 -23.46 2.19 17.72
C SER A 72 -24.38 1.56 16.68
N THR A 73 -25.08 2.42 15.94
CA THR A 73 -26.04 2.02 14.90
C THR A 73 -25.62 2.47 13.50
N SER A 74 -24.56 3.28 13.38
CA SER A 74 -24.08 3.83 12.11
C SER A 74 -22.84 3.17 11.54
N HIS A 75 -21.97 2.72 12.41
CA HIS A 75 -20.73 2.03 12.07
C HIS A 75 -20.42 0.99 13.13
N TRP A 76 -19.52 0.08 12.81
CA TRP A 76 -19.07 -0.93 13.74
C TRP A 76 -17.56 -1.03 13.73
N LEU A 77 -17.05 -1.37 14.90
CA LEU A 77 -15.65 -1.64 15.15
C LEU A 77 -15.39 -3.13 15.00
N GLY A 78 -14.11 -3.48 14.84
CA GLY A 78 -13.69 -4.86 14.74
C GLY A 78 -12.23 -5.11 15.04
N LEU A 79 -11.90 -6.40 15.16
CA LEU A 79 -10.55 -6.89 15.38
C LEU A 79 -9.72 -6.81 14.09
N ASN A 80 -9.51 -5.60 13.57
CA ASN A 80 -8.69 -5.34 12.40
C ASN A 80 -7.19 -5.59 12.67
N SER A 81 -6.34 -5.29 11.70
CA SER A 81 -4.88 -5.48 11.80
C SER A 81 -4.21 -4.68 12.95
N LEU A 82 -4.89 -3.71 13.56
CA LEU A 82 -4.39 -2.85 14.64
C LEU A 82 -4.88 -3.27 16.03
N ALA A 83 -5.65 -4.36 16.12
CA ALA A 83 -6.27 -4.80 17.39
C ALA A 83 -5.25 -5.25 18.45
N ASP A 84 -3.99 -5.50 18.11
CA ASP A 84 -2.91 -5.81 19.07
C ASP A 84 -2.20 -4.58 19.65
N LEU A 85 -2.65 -3.37 19.31
CA LEU A 85 -2.07 -2.12 19.78
C LEU A 85 -2.98 -1.47 20.81
N SER A 86 -2.40 -1.05 21.92
CA SER A 86 -3.10 -0.18 22.86
C SER A 86 -3.37 1.17 22.19
N HIS A 87 -4.34 1.93 22.69
CA HIS A 87 -4.65 3.25 22.14
C HIS A 87 -3.42 4.18 22.15
N GLU A 88 -2.64 4.17 23.23
CA GLU A 88 -1.39 4.94 23.32
C GLU A 88 -0.32 4.47 22.32
N GLU A 89 -0.14 3.16 22.17
CA GLU A 89 0.78 2.63 21.16
C GLU A 89 0.32 2.96 19.75
N TYR A 90 -0.97 2.92 19.47
CA TYR A 90 -1.54 3.31 18.18
C TYR A 90 -1.20 4.77 17.87
N LYS A 91 -1.50 5.69 18.80
CA LYS A 91 -1.18 7.11 18.68
C LYS A 91 0.30 7.38 18.43
N GLN A 92 1.17 6.61 19.07
CA GLN A 92 2.62 6.77 18.94
C GLN A 92 3.21 6.07 17.70
N LYS A 93 2.78 4.84 17.38
CA LYS A 93 3.39 3.99 16.35
C LYS A 93 2.87 4.25 14.95
N TYR A 94 1.62 4.66 14.80
CA TYR A 94 1.07 4.99 13.48
C TYR A 94 1.37 6.43 13.07
N ALA A 95 2.14 7.13 13.93
CA ALA A 95 2.79 8.42 13.68
C ALA A 95 1.90 9.27 12.77
N LEU A 96 0.79 9.75 13.33
CA LEU A 96 -0.18 10.60 12.66
C LEU A 96 0.58 11.85 12.21
N GLY A 97 1.12 11.74 11.00
CA GLY A 97 2.27 12.51 10.53
C GLY A 97 1.87 13.79 9.83
N TYR A 98 0.61 14.19 9.93
CA TYR A 98 0.25 15.51 9.47
C TYR A 98 0.74 16.54 10.49
N ARG A 99 1.34 17.62 9.99
CA ARG A 99 1.79 18.73 10.83
C ARG A 99 1.09 20.00 10.40
N LYS A 100 0.38 20.62 11.34
CA LYS A 100 -0.16 21.96 11.13
C LYS A 100 0.99 22.96 11.10
N PHE A 101 1.25 23.55 9.94
CA PHE A 101 2.24 24.62 9.83
C PHE A 101 1.62 25.99 10.06
N THR A 102 2.36 26.85 10.76
CA THR A 102 2.00 28.26 10.99
C THR A 102 2.33 29.16 9.80
N ARG A 103 3.20 28.71 8.89
CA ARG A 103 3.63 29.43 7.70
C ARG A 103 2.80 28.97 6.51
N THR A 104 2.01 29.87 5.93
CA THR A 104 1.30 29.60 4.68
C THR A 104 2.31 29.28 3.57
N PRO A 105 2.09 28.24 2.77
CA PRO A 105 2.86 27.97 1.57
C PRO A 105 2.99 29.20 0.66
N GLU A 106 4.18 29.41 0.09
CA GLU A 106 4.51 30.64 -0.64
C GLU A 106 3.91 30.67 -2.06
N ASN A 107 3.67 29.50 -2.66
CA ASN A 107 3.32 29.35 -4.07
C ASN A 107 1.88 28.85 -4.30
N ARG A 108 1.00 29.01 -3.31
CA ARG A 108 -0.43 28.67 -3.45
C ARG A 108 -1.09 29.55 -4.51
N LEU A 109 -1.84 28.93 -5.44
CA LEU A 109 -2.66 29.68 -6.39
C LEU A 109 -3.81 30.39 -5.66
N LYS A 110 -4.01 31.67 -5.98
CA LYS A 110 -5.07 32.46 -5.35
C LYS A 110 -6.42 32.14 -5.98
N GLY A 111 -7.39 31.83 -5.12
CA GLY A 111 -8.78 31.57 -5.52
C GLY A 111 -9.16 30.11 -5.31
N PHE A 112 -10.38 29.79 -5.73
CA PHE A 112 -10.91 28.43 -5.72
C PHE A 112 -11.62 28.20 -7.06
N SER A 113 -11.02 27.41 -7.93
CA SER A 113 -11.46 27.20 -9.31
C SER A 113 -12.89 26.65 -9.42
N HIS A 114 -13.40 26.03 -8.35
CA HIS A 114 -14.74 25.44 -8.31
C HIS A 114 -15.77 26.28 -7.55
N GLY A 115 -15.43 27.50 -7.12
CA GLY A 115 -16.33 28.34 -6.31
C GLY A 115 -17.69 28.64 -6.96
N ASN A 116 -17.70 28.81 -8.28
CA ASN A 116 -18.90 29.14 -9.05
C ASN A 116 -19.79 27.93 -9.40
N LEU A 117 -19.40 26.70 -9.05
CA LEU A 117 -20.27 25.54 -9.25
C LEU A 117 -21.50 25.66 -8.35
N ASP A 118 -22.68 25.41 -8.91
CA ASP A 118 -23.92 25.33 -8.13
C ASP A 118 -24.00 23.96 -7.45
N GLU A 119 -24.19 23.95 -6.13
CA GLU A 119 -24.31 22.73 -5.34
C GLU A 119 -25.45 21.84 -5.84
N ALA A 120 -26.56 22.43 -6.28
CA ALA A 120 -27.72 21.71 -6.78
C ALA A 120 -27.44 20.91 -8.07
N THR A 121 -26.35 21.24 -8.77
CA THR A 121 -25.94 20.57 -10.01
C THR A 121 -24.91 19.46 -9.79
N LEU A 122 -24.39 19.31 -8.56
CA LEU A 122 -23.42 18.28 -8.25
C LEU A 122 -24.08 16.89 -8.25
N PRO A 123 -23.36 15.82 -8.65
CA PRO A 123 -23.84 14.46 -8.47
C PRO A 123 -24.28 14.21 -7.03
N VAL A 124 -25.27 13.35 -6.83
CA VAL A 124 -25.68 12.92 -5.48
C VAL A 124 -24.59 12.03 -4.86
N GLU A 125 -23.96 11.21 -5.68
CA GLU A 125 -22.87 10.32 -5.29
C GLU A 125 -21.76 10.38 -6.33
N ILE A 126 -20.51 10.31 -5.89
CA ILE A 126 -19.34 10.16 -6.73
C ILE A 126 -18.36 9.20 -6.07
N ASP A 127 -17.74 8.35 -6.86
CA ASP A 127 -16.73 7.39 -6.42
C ASP A 127 -15.65 7.28 -7.49
N TRP A 128 -14.52 7.94 -7.28
CA TRP A 128 -13.42 7.98 -8.24
C TRP A 128 -12.76 6.61 -8.46
N ARG A 129 -12.95 5.65 -7.54
CA ARG A 129 -12.50 4.25 -7.72
C ARG A 129 -13.18 3.61 -8.92
N LYS A 130 -14.45 3.95 -9.16
CA LYS A 130 -15.23 3.46 -10.31
C LYS A 130 -14.85 4.12 -11.63
N GLN A 131 -13.98 5.13 -11.61
CA GLN A 131 -13.57 5.92 -12.76
C GLN A 131 -12.06 5.79 -13.05
N ASN A 132 -11.40 4.75 -12.51
CA ASN A 132 -9.97 4.52 -12.70
C ASN A 132 -9.08 5.70 -12.24
N ALA A 133 -9.52 6.46 -11.23
CA ALA A 133 -8.82 7.64 -10.73
C ALA A 133 -8.36 7.50 -9.27
N VAL A 134 -8.21 6.26 -8.80
CA VAL A 134 -7.72 5.94 -7.45
C VAL A 134 -6.87 4.67 -7.55
N ALA A 135 -5.58 4.77 -7.23
CA ALA A 135 -4.70 3.60 -7.16
C ALA A 135 -5.06 2.67 -5.98
N GLU A 136 -4.45 1.50 -5.92
CA GLU A 136 -4.64 0.53 -4.83
C GLU A 136 -4.31 1.13 -3.45
N VAL A 137 -4.91 0.57 -2.40
CA VAL A 137 -4.61 0.97 -1.02
C VAL A 137 -3.20 0.53 -0.67
N LYS A 138 -2.38 1.46 -0.19
CA LYS A 138 -1.01 1.23 0.27
C LYS A 138 -0.94 1.23 1.81
N ASN A 139 0.25 0.98 2.36
CA ASN A 139 0.49 0.94 3.80
C ASN A 139 1.75 1.75 4.18
N GLN A 140 1.57 2.84 4.92
CA GLN A 140 2.65 3.72 5.41
C GLN A 140 3.47 3.10 6.56
N GLN A 141 3.02 1.97 7.10
CA GLN A 141 3.62 1.30 8.25
C GLN A 141 3.75 2.26 9.46
N GLN A 142 4.89 2.29 10.13
CA GLN A 142 5.13 3.13 11.32
C GLN A 142 5.75 4.50 11.00
N CYS A 143 5.84 4.86 9.72
CA CYS A 143 6.39 6.14 9.29
C CYS A 143 5.28 7.20 9.23
N GLY A 144 5.54 8.38 9.80
CA GLY A 144 4.61 9.51 9.75
C GLY A 144 4.55 10.22 8.40
N SER A 145 4.27 9.46 7.35
CA SER A 145 4.31 9.88 5.94
C SER A 145 2.92 9.99 5.31
N CYS A 146 1.84 9.97 6.11
CA CYS A 146 0.47 10.13 5.61
C CYS A 146 0.28 11.35 4.68
N TRP A 147 1.01 12.43 4.93
CA TRP A 147 1.06 13.62 4.08
C TRP A 147 1.55 13.28 2.66
N ALA A 148 2.57 12.43 2.52
CA ALA A 148 3.06 11.96 1.22
C ALA A 148 2.02 11.06 0.53
N PHE A 149 1.43 10.10 1.24
CA PHE A 149 0.38 9.21 0.69
C PHE A 149 -0.87 9.95 0.23
N SER A 150 -1.32 10.95 0.99
CA SER A 150 -2.43 11.81 0.58
C SER A 150 -2.08 12.57 -0.69
N THR A 151 -0.88 13.17 -0.73
CA THR A 151 -0.38 13.95 -1.87
C THR A 151 -0.28 13.12 -3.13
N THR A 152 0.42 11.98 -3.09
CA THR A 152 0.57 11.09 -4.25
C THR A 152 -0.79 10.65 -4.73
N GLY A 153 -1.68 10.20 -3.84
CA GLY A 153 -3.03 9.78 -4.21
C GLY A 153 -3.84 10.85 -4.94
N ALA A 154 -3.72 12.13 -4.56
CA ALA A 154 -4.37 13.23 -5.28
C ALA A 154 -3.74 13.48 -6.66
N ILE A 155 -2.41 13.39 -6.77
CA ILE A 155 -1.68 13.53 -8.05
C ILE A 155 -2.02 12.38 -9.00
N GLU A 156 -2.04 11.14 -8.52
CA GLU A 156 -2.44 9.95 -9.25
C GLU A 156 -3.85 10.11 -9.83
N GLY A 157 -4.78 10.59 -9.01
CA GLY A 157 -6.16 10.80 -9.40
C GLY A 157 -6.33 11.85 -10.49
N ILE A 158 -5.74 13.04 -10.32
CA ILE A 158 -5.83 14.08 -11.35
C ILE A 158 -5.10 13.69 -12.62
N ASN A 159 -4.01 12.92 -12.51
CA ASN A 159 -3.30 12.39 -13.67
C ASN A 159 -4.19 11.46 -14.49
N ALA A 160 -4.87 10.51 -13.84
CA ALA A 160 -5.79 9.60 -14.50
C ALA A 160 -6.96 10.35 -15.16
N ILE A 161 -7.50 11.39 -14.50
CA ILE A 161 -8.60 12.20 -15.04
C ILE A 161 -8.18 12.95 -16.31
N VAL A 162 -6.98 13.54 -16.33
CA VAL A 162 -6.53 14.39 -17.45
C VAL A 162 -5.94 13.58 -18.60
N THR A 163 -5.25 12.48 -18.29
CA THR A 163 -4.46 11.71 -19.28
C THR A 163 -5.09 10.37 -19.64
N GLY A 164 -5.98 9.84 -18.80
CA GLY A 164 -6.49 8.47 -18.90
C GLY A 164 -5.56 7.41 -18.28
N GLU A 165 -4.37 7.80 -17.82
CA GLU A 165 -3.38 6.86 -17.27
C GLU A 165 -3.34 6.94 -15.74
N LEU A 166 -3.62 5.82 -15.08
CA LEU A 166 -3.42 5.68 -13.63
C LEU A 166 -2.02 5.11 -13.38
N VAL A 167 -1.16 5.90 -12.74
CA VAL A 167 0.23 5.55 -12.47
C VAL A 167 0.43 5.56 -10.96
N SER A 168 0.95 4.48 -10.36
CA SER A 168 1.30 4.47 -8.94
C SER A 168 2.58 5.28 -8.71
N LEU A 169 2.52 6.32 -7.89
CA LEU A 169 3.62 7.27 -7.66
C LEU A 169 4.38 6.97 -6.37
N SER A 170 5.62 7.44 -6.28
CA SER A 170 6.50 7.19 -5.14
C SER A 170 6.21 8.14 -3.97
N GLU A 171 5.70 7.61 -2.86
CA GLU A 171 5.67 8.36 -1.61
C GLU A 171 7.07 8.55 -1.02
N GLN A 172 7.96 7.58 -1.25
CA GLN A 172 9.31 7.61 -0.69
C GLN A 172 10.14 8.78 -1.23
N GLU A 173 9.95 9.16 -2.48
CA GLU A 173 10.60 10.32 -3.04
C GLU A 173 10.24 11.60 -2.26
N LEU A 174 8.97 11.77 -1.87
CA LEU A 174 8.57 12.90 -1.04
C LEU A 174 9.21 12.81 0.34
N VAL A 175 9.19 11.61 0.96
CA VAL A 175 9.79 11.37 2.28
C VAL A 175 11.29 11.73 2.29
N ASP A 176 12.04 11.30 1.28
CA ASP A 176 13.50 11.48 1.23
C ASP A 176 13.93 12.88 0.73
N CYS A 177 13.14 13.48 -0.17
CA CYS A 177 13.57 14.67 -0.91
C CYS A 177 12.87 15.98 -0.50
N ASP A 178 11.64 15.96 -0.01
CA ASP A 178 10.96 17.16 0.47
C ASP A 178 11.31 17.49 1.93
N THR A 179 12.60 17.69 2.19
CA THR A 179 13.13 17.88 3.56
C THR A 179 13.30 19.34 3.96
N LYS A 180 12.98 20.28 3.05
CA LYS A 180 13.11 21.73 3.31
C LYS A 180 11.95 22.29 4.12
N LYS A 181 10.76 21.73 3.94
CA LYS A 181 9.52 22.19 4.58
C LYS A 181 8.83 21.03 5.31
N ASP A 182 8.82 19.85 4.71
CA ASP A 182 8.39 18.61 5.37
C ASP A 182 9.58 17.89 6.04
N HIS A 183 9.26 16.87 6.83
CA HIS A 183 10.20 16.21 7.72
C HIS A 183 10.15 14.68 7.62
N GLY A 184 9.91 14.15 6.42
CA GLY A 184 9.91 12.71 6.18
C GLY A 184 8.91 11.96 7.08
N CYS A 185 9.39 10.94 7.79
CA CYS A 185 8.62 10.19 8.79
C CYS A 185 8.29 11.00 10.06
N GLY A 186 8.96 12.14 10.28
CA GLY A 186 8.62 13.11 11.32
C GLY A 186 7.41 13.98 10.99
N GLY A 187 6.81 13.81 9.81
CA GLY A 187 5.56 14.43 9.39
C GLY A 187 5.71 15.62 8.44
N GLY A 188 4.58 16.02 7.87
CA GLY A 188 4.54 17.03 6.81
C GLY A 188 3.12 17.51 6.45
N LEU A 189 3.01 18.28 5.38
CA LEU A 189 1.81 18.91 4.87
C LEU A 189 1.70 18.74 3.35
N MET A 190 0.54 18.32 2.89
CA MET A 190 0.30 18.01 1.48
C MET A 190 0.59 19.18 0.53
N ASP A 191 0.35 20.42 0.96
CA ASP A 191 0.62 21.63 0.15
C ASP A 191 2.10 21.83 -0.17
N PHE A 192 3.00 21.51 0.78
CA PHE A 192 4.44 21.60 0.57
C PHE A 192 4.91 20.53 -0.39
N ALA A 193 4.36 19.32 -0.27
CA ALA A 193 4.60 18.25 -1.22
C ALA A 193 4.12 18.59 -2.65
N PHE A 194 2.94 19.22 -2.81
CA PHE A 194 2.50 19.72 -4.12
C PHE A 194 3.43 20.80 -4.67
N GLU A 195 3.91 21.71 -3.81
CA GLU A 195 4.88 22.73 -4.20
C GLU A 195 6.21 22.10 -4.65
N TYR A 196 6.69 21.09 -3.92
CA TYR A 196 7.88 20.32 -4.25
C TYR A 196 7.74 19.67 -5.63
N VAL A 197 6.66 18.90 -5.88
CA VAL A 197 6.45 18.23 -7.18
C VAL A 197 6.36 19.23 -8.32
N THR A 198 5.70 20.37 -8.11
CA THR A 198 5.62 21.45 -9.11
C THR A 198 7.01 22.00 -9.44
N LYS A 199 7.82 22.29 -8.41
CA LYS A 199 9.15 22.88 -8.53
C LYS A 199 10.16 21.94 -9.18
N GLU A 200 10.16 20.69 -8.74
CA GLU A 200 11.06 19.66 -9.25
C GLU A 200 10.64 19.13 -10.63
N ARG A 201 9.48 19.57 -11.14
CA ARG A 201 8.94 19.19 -12.45
C ARG A 201 8.58 17.71 -12.52
N GLY A 202 7.88 17.25 -11.49
CA GLY A 202 7.24 15.95 -11.43
C GLY A 202 7.80 15.02 -10.37
N ILE A 203 7.27 13.81 -10.36
CA ILE A 203 7.55 12.74 -9.39
C ILE A 203 7.68 11.39 -10.08
N HIS A 204 8.48 10.48 -9.52
CA HIS A 204 8.75 9.13 -10.05
C HIS A 204 7.61 8.16 -9.73
N ALA A 205 7.60 7.05 -10.47
CA ALA A 205 6.71 5.93 -10.19
C ALA A 205 7.18 5.15 -8.94
N GLU A 206 6.24 4.52 -8.25
CA GLU A 206 6.52 3.66 -7.08
C GLU A 206 7.55 2.57 -7.40
N GLN A 207 7.46 1.97 -8.60
CA GLN A 207 8.39 0.92 -9.03
C GLN A 207 9.85 1.41 -9.18
N ASP A 208 10.05 2.69 -9.47
CA ASP A 208 11.36 3.28 -9.71
C ASP A 208 11.99 3.81 -8.42
N TYR A 209 11.14 4.25 -7.47
CA TYR A 209 11.54 4.71 -6.14
C TYR A 209 10.64 4.08 -5.07
N PRO A 210 10.88 2.81 -4.68
CA PRO A 210 9.98 2.06 -3.81
C PRO A 210 9.95 2.58 -2.37
N TYR A 211 8.78 2.43 -1.73
CA TYR A 211 8.56 2.76 -0.34
C TYR A 211 9.30 1.86 0.65
N THR A 212 9.99 2.47 1.62
CA THR A 212 10.82 1.78 2.63
C THR A 212 10.36 2.06 4.07
N ALA A 213 9.35 2.92 4.25
CA ALA A 213 8.81 3.29 5.57
C ALA A 213 9.84 3.84 6.57
N THR A 214 10.90 4.47 6.06
CA THR A 214 11.92 5.16 6.84
C THR A 214 12.43 6.35 6.07
N ASP A 215 13.02 7.33 6.76
CA ASP A 215 13.78 8.38 6.11
C ASP A 215 15.01 7.79 5.41
N GLY A 216 15.28 8.25 4.19
CA GLY A 216 16.46 7.94 3.40
C GLY A 216 17.12 9.18 2.82
N GLU A 217 18.23 8.98 2.12
CA GLU A 217 18.85 10.04 1.32
C GLU A 217 18.05 10.24 0.02
N CYS A 218 17.93 11.49 -0.44
CA CYS A 218 17.25 11.79 -1.69
C CYS A 218 18.02 11.22 -2.90
N ARG A 219 17.49 10.16 -3.51
CA ARG A 219 18.10 9.45 -4.66
C ARG A 219 17.64 9.97 -6.02
N ARG A 220 16.91 11.08 -6.05
CA ARG A 220 16.31 11.62 -7.28
C ARG A 220 17.37 11.92 -8.36
N ASP A 221 18.56 12.37 -7.96
CA ASP A 221 19.67 12.64 -8.88
C ASP A 221 20.35 11.36 -9.39
N GLU A 222 20.42 10.32 -8.56
CA GLU A 222 20.97 9.02 -8.93
C GLU A 222 20.11 8.32 -9.99
N LEU A 223 18.79 8.53 -9.91
CA LEU A 223 17.82 7.94 -10.81
C LEU A 223 17.81 8.58 -12.20
N GLN A 224 18.29 9.82 -12.37
CA GLN A 224 18.14 10.63 -13.60
C GLN A 224 18.53 9.92 -14.91
N LEU A 225 19.45 8.94 -14.86
CA LEU A 225 19.89 8.18 -16.04
C LEU A 225 18.94 7.03 -16.42
N ASN A 226 18.18 6.48 -15.46
CA ASN A 226 17.45 5.21 -15.60
C ASN A 226 15.96 5.30 -15.25
N ALA A 227 15.56 6.27 -14.44
CA ALA A 227 14.19 6.54 -14.07
C ALA A 227 14.01 8.05 -13.93
N ARG A 228 13.03 8.59 -14.67
CA ARG A 228 12.72 10.02 -14.67
C ARG A 228 11.36 10.24 -14.02
N PRO A 229 11.04 11.47 -13.61
CA PRO A 229 9.68 11.84 -13.24
C PRO A 229 8.67 11.47 -14.34
N VAL A 230 7.62 10.76 -13.96
CA VAL A 230 6.59 10.23 -14.88
C VAL A 230 5.33 11.08 -14.89
N VAL A 231 5.04 11.78 -13.79
CA VAL A 231 3.85 12.64 -13.66
C VAL A 231 4.24 14.03 -13.17
N THR A 232 3.64 15.05 -13.79
CA THR A 232 3.79 16.46 -13.43
C THR A 232 2.45 17.08 -13.08
N ILE A 233 2.51 18.12 -12.24
CA ILE A 233 1.40 19.01 -11.90
C ILE A 233 1.81 20.46 -12.16
N ASP A 234 0.82 21.33 -12.38
CA ASP A 234 0.99 22.74 -12.76
C ASP A 234 0.86 23.70 -11.56
N GLY A 235 0.65 23.15 -10.36
CA GLY A 235 0.39 23.87 -9.12
C GLY A 235 -0.66 23.14 -8.29
N TYR A 236 -1.22 23.85 -7.31
CA TYR A 236 -2.30 23.35 -6.45
C TYR A 236 -3.16 24.52 -5.95
N GLU A 237 -4.35 24.18 -5.45
CA GLU A 237 -5.29 25.11 -4.82
C GLU A 237 -5.76 24.56 -3.47
N ASP A 238 -6.03 25.47 -2.54
CA ASP A 238 -6.74 25.14 -1.32
C ASP A 238 -8.25 25.23 -1.57
N VAL A 239 -8.98 24.31 -0.98
CA VAL A 239 -10.42 24.46 -0.82
C VAL A 239 -10.68 25.42 0.34
N PRO A 240 -11.68 26.33 0.25
CA PRO A 240 -12.11 27.15 1.37
C PRO A 240 -12.28 26.35 2.67
N GLN A 241 -11.58 26.77 3.73
CA GLN A 241 -11.61 26.08 5.02
C GLN A 241 -12.99 26.21 5.67
N TYR A 242 -13.36 25.19 6.43
CA TYR A 242 -14.62 25.10 7.17
C TYR A 242 -15.88 25.16 6.28
N ASP A 243 -15.75 24.65 5.05
CA ASP A 243 -16.81 24.66 4.04
C ASP A 243 -16.91 23.30 3.35
N GLU A 244 -17.74 22.40 3.90
CA GLU A 244 -18.00 21.08 3.32
C GLU A 244 -18.65 21.17 1.92
N VAL A 245 -19.35 22.27 1.60
CA VAL A 245 -19.93 22.48 0.28
C VAL A 245 -18.83 22.77 -0.74
N ALA A 246 -17.86 23.61 -0.39
CA ALA A 246 -16.68 23.84 -1.21
C ALA A 246 -15.85 22.55 -1.38
N LEU A 247 -15.66 21.77 -0.31
CA LEU A 247 -15.01 20.46 -0.40
C LEU A 247 -15.77 19.52 -1.35
N LYS A 248 -17.10 19.50 -1.27
CA LYS A 248 -17.93 18.66 -2.15
C LYS A 248 -17.79 19.07 -3.62
N LYS A 249 -17.71 20.38 -3.89
CA LYS A 249 -17.44 20.91 -5.24
C LYS A 249 -16.08 20.42 -5.76
N ALA A 250 -15.03 20.46 -4.95
CA ALA A 250 -13.71 19.97 -5.35
C ALA A 250 -13.69 18.45 -5.56
N VAL A 251 -14.22 17.68 -4.61
CA VAL A 251 -14.32 16.20 -4.71
C VAL A 251 -15.17 15.77 -5.91
N SER A 252 -16.14 16.58 -6.34
CA SER A 252 -16.93 16.30 -7.56
C SER A 252 -16.10 16.37 -8.86
N LYS A 253 -14.89 16.93 -8.82
CA LYS A 253 -14.01 17.15 -9.98
C LYS A 253 -12.76 16.29 -9.97
N GLN A 254 -12.25 15.92 -8.79
CA GLN A 254 -11.08 15.05 -8.62
C GLN A 254 -10.96 14.57 -7.16
N PRO A 255 -10.11 13.57 -6.86
CA PRO A 255 -9.69 13.29 -5.49
C PRO A 255 -9.00 14.49 -4.83
N VAL A 256 -9.23 14.68 -3.53
CA VAL A 256 -8.74 15.84 -2.76
C VAL A 256 -7.98 15.36 -1.53
N SER A 257 -6.79 15.90 -1.29
CA SER A 257 -6.05 15.68 -0.05
C SER A 257 -6.73 16.42 1.10
N VAL A 258 -6.96 15.74 2.22
CA VAL A 258 -7.56 16.34 3.42
C VAL A 258 -6.78 15.89 4.67
N ALA A 259 -6.76 16.73 5.69
CA ALA A 259 -6.32 16.33 7.02
C ALA A 259 -7.51 16.04 7.92
N ILE A 260 -7.39 15.04 8.79
CA ILE A 260 -8.38 14.65 9.80
C ILE A 260 -7.70 14.41 11.14
N GLU A 261 -8.48 14.46 12.22
CA GLU A 261 -8.13 13.79 13.48
C GLU A 261 -8.43 12.29 13.34
N ALA A 262 -7.44 11.45 13.56
CA ALA A 262 -7.57 10.00 13.46
C ALA A 262 -7.12 9.30 14.75
N ASP A 263 -6.69 10.02 15.79
CA ASP A 263 -6.13 9.43 17.00
C ASP A 263 -7.14 8.71 17.92
N GLN A 264 -8.44 8.70 17.62
CA GLN A 264 -9.46 8.09 18.48
C GLN A 264 -9.46 6.55 18.42
N ARG A 265 -9.75 5.88 19.54
CA ARG A 265 -9.79 4.40 19.63
C ARG A 265 -10.86 3.77 18.73
N SER A 266 -11.99 4.46 18.54
CA SER A 266 -13.03 4.05 17.58
C SER A 266 -12.56 4.19 16.12
N PHE A 267 -11.68 5.15 15.83
CA PHE A 267 -11.05 5.27 14.51
C PHE A 267 -10.01 4.15 14.29
N GLN A 268 -9.17 3.87 15.29
CA GLN A 268 -8.21 2.76 15.27
C GLN A 268 -8.87 1.44 14.89
N LEU A 269 -10.02 1.14 15.50
CA LEU A 269 -10.71 -0.15 15.40
C LEU A 269 -11.87 -0.14 14.40
N TYR A 270 -12.03 0.91 13.60
CA TYR A 270 -13.07 1.01 12.58
C TYR A 270 -13.00 -0.19 11.60
N MET A 271 -14.16 -0.75 11.27
CA MET A 271 -14.31 -1.87 10.34
C MET A 271 -15.30 -1.58 9.21
N GLY A 272 -16.39 -0.86 9.47
CA GLY A 272 -17.35 -0.53 8.43
C GLY A 272 -18.52 0.36 8.87
N GLY A 273 -19.36 0.73 7.90
CA GLY A 273 -20.49 1.64 8.07
C GLY A 273 -20.12 3.11 7.93
N VAL A 274 -21.03 4.02 8.28
CA VAL A 274 -20.79 5.48 8.25
C VAL A 274 -20.30 5.93 9.62
N PHE A 275 -19.00 6.21 9.71
CA PHE A 275 -18.36 6.72 10.91
C PHE A 275 -18.97 8.06 11.32
N ASP A 276 -19.50 8.10 12.55
CA ASP A 276 -20.28 9.20 13.10
C ASP A 276 -20.04 9.33 14.61
N ASP A 277 -18.77 9.22 15.01
CA ASP A 277 -18.34 9.33 16.41
C ASP A 277 -18.01 10.78 16.75
N GLU A 278 -18.85 11.42 17.57
CA GLU A 278 -18.65 12.80 18.03
C GLU A 278 -17.43 12.97 18.94
N GLY A 279 -16.80 11.87 19.40
CA GLY A 279 -15.51 11.88 20.06
C GLY A 279 -14.33 12.24 19.13
N CYS A 280 -14.53 12.19 17.80
CA CYS A 280 -13.54 12.63 16.82
C CYS A 280 -13.54 14.16 16.72
N GLY A 281 -12.51 14.79 17.29
CA GLY A 281 -12.39 16.23 17.42
C GLY A 281 -11.88 16.94 16.15
N GLU A 282 -11.11 18.01 16.36
CA GLU A 282 -10.57 18.88 15.32
C GLU A 282 -9.03 19.02 15.41
N GLN A 283 -8.37 18.17 16.21
CA GLN A 283 -6.91 18.11 16.37
C GLN A 283 -6.30 17.29 15.24
N LEU A 284 -6.30 17.87 14.04
CA LEU A 284 -5.78 17.23 12.83
C LEU A 284 -4.38 16.65 13.06
N ASP A 285 -4.24 15.38 12.72
CA ASP A 285 -3.03 14.60 12.93
C ASP A 285 -2.75 13.66 11.75
N HIS A 286 -3.70 13.40 10.86
CA HIS A 286 -3.52 12.42 9.78
C HIS A 286 -3.95 12.94 8.41
N GLY A 287 -3.11 12.74 7.39
CA GLY A 287 -3.39 13.08 6.00
C GLY A 287 -4.03 11.90 5.25
N VAL A 288 -5.18 12.13 4.61
CA VAL A 288 -5.95 11.12 3.89
C VAL A 288 -6.52 11.67 2.59
N LEU A 289 -6.98 10.79 1.70
CA LEU A 289 -7.50 11.18 0.39
C LEU A 289 -9.03 11.04 0.33
N ALA A 290 -9.74 12.15 0.12
CA ALA A 290 -11.15 12.12 -0.19
C ALA A 290 -11.36 11.72 -1.66
N VAL A 291 -11.90 10.52 -1.89
CA VAL A 291 -12.09 9.93 -3.23
C VAL A 291 -13.54 9.87 -3.68
N GLY A 292 -14.45 10.42 -2.89
CA GLY A 292 -15.85 10.48 -3.25
C GLY A 292 -16.76 10.89 -2.11
N TYR A 293 -18.06 10.82 -2.37
CA TYR A 293 -19.11 11.00 -1.38
C TYR A 293 -20.37 10.25 -1.84
N GLY A 294 -21.26 9.94 -0.90
CA GLY A 294 -22.51 9.25 -1.22
C GLY A 294 -23.57 9.44 -0.14
N VAL A 295 -24.68 8.71 -0.29
CA VAL A 295 -25.79 8.76 0.65
C VAL A 295 -26.24 7.36 1.05
N GLU A 296 -26.12 7.04 2.33
CA GLU A 296 -26.64 5.78 2.88
C GLU A 296 -28.05 6.00 3.43
N THR A 297 -29.00 5.16 3.02
CA THR A 297 -30.37 5.23 3.55
C THR A 297 -30.60 4.06 4.49
N HIS A 298 -30.71 4.32 5.79
CA HIS A 298 -31.02 3.27 6.75
C HIS A 298 -32.54 3.09 6.88
N PRO A 299 -33.05 1.84 6.81
CA PRO A 299 -34.41 1.55 7.20
C PRO A 299 -34.52 1.71 8.73
N ALA A 300 -34.99 2.88 9.15
CA ALA A 300 -35.54 3.27 10.45
C ALA A 300 -35.15 2.44 11.69
N GLU A 301 -34.51 3.09 12.67
CA GLU A 301 -34.57 2.69 14.09
C GLU A 301 -35.43 3.66 14.93
N ASP A 302 -36.11 4.63 14.32
CA ASP A 302 -37.01 5.52 15.06
C ASP A 302 -38.28 5.84 14.23
N ASP A 303 -39.43 5.62 14.88
CA ASP A 303 -40.78 5.97 14.41
C ASP A 303 -41.04 7.49 14.44
N SER A 304 -40.03 8.32 14.76
CA SER A 304 -40.13 9.79 14.83
C SER A 304 -40.44 10.50 13.50
N GLY A 305 -40.57 9.78 12.39
CA GLY A 305 -41.12 10.31 11.15
C GLY A 305 -40.24 11.32 10.40
N ASP A 306 -39.03 11.62 10.87
CA ASP A 306 -38.14 12.57 10.20
C ASP A 306 -37.34 11.92 9.06
N ALA A 307 -37.68 12.26 7.82
CA ALA A 307 -37.02 11.74 6.62
C ALA A 307 -35.55 12.19 6.51
N ALA A 308 -35.16 13.28 7.17
CA ALA A 308 -33.79 13.78 7.18
C ALA A 308 -32.84 12.89 8.02
N GLY A 309 -33.34 12.23 9.06
CA GLY A 309 -32.58 11.30 9.89
C GLY A 309 -32.27 9.95 9.21
N ARG A 310 -32.99 9.62 8.13
CA ARG A 310 -32.84 8.33 7.41
C ARG A 310 -31.70 8.32 6.40
N ARG A 311 -31.25 9.49 5.94
CA ARG A 311 -30.21 9.63 4.91
C ARG A 311 -28.93 10.18 5.52
N ARG A 312 -27.88 9.36 5.50
CA ARG A 312 -26.55 9.71 5.97
C ARG A 312 -25.69 10.02 4.76
N ASN A 313 -25.47 11.31 4.49
CA ASN A 313 -24.45 11.75 3.55
C ASN A 313 -23.07 11.48 4.16
N TYR A 314 -22.15 10.92 3.38
CA TYR A 314 -20.82 10.58 3.83
C TYR A 314 -19.76 10.91 2.78
N TRP A 315 -18.54 11.18 3.23
CA TRP A 315 -17.32 11.17 2.42
C TRP A 315 -16.79 9.74 2.27
N ILE A 316 -16.19 9.41 1.13
CA ILE A 316 -15.43 8.17 0.93
C ILE A 316 -13.95 8.53 1.02
N ILE A 317 -13.27 8.03 2.04
CA ILE A 317 -11.89 8.38 2.35
C ILE A 317 -11.00 7.16 2.17
N LYS A 318 -9.95 7.31 1.35
CA LYS A 318 -8.87 6.33 1.22
C LYS A 318 -7.84 6.60 2.32
N ASN A 319 -7.57 5.58 3.13
CA ASN A 319 -6.52 5.61 4.15
C ASN A 319 -5.25 4.90 3.65
N SER A 320 -4.17 4.99 4.43
CA SER A 320 -2.83 4.48 4.13
C SER A 320 -2.35 3.43 5.13
N TRP A 321 -3.26 2.62 5.69
CA TRP A 321 -2.96 1.57 6.69
C TRP A 321 -3.17 0.14 6.15
N GLY A 322 -3.18 -0.01 4.83
CA GLY A 322 -3.42 -1.28 4.16
C GLY A 322 -4.90 -1.69 4.09
N GLY A 323 -5.19 -2.70 3.26
CA GLY A 323 -6.56 -3.17 3.02
C GLY A 323 -7.21 -3.89 4.20
N GLU A 324 -6.44 -4.26 5.21
CA GLU A 324 -6.92 -4.98 6.42
C GLU A 324 -7.54 -4.05 7.48
N TRP A 325 -7.51 -2.73 7.25
CA TRP A 325 -8.13 -1.74 8.12
C TRP A 325 -9.38 -1.17 7.46
N GLY A 326 -10.45 -0.95 8.25
CA GLY A 326 -11.70 -0.38 7.75
C GLY A 326 -12.37 -1.21 6.65
N ASP A 327 -13.11 -0.52 5.79
CA ASP A 327 -13.75 -1.13 4.62
C ASP A 327 -12.72 -1.22 3.48
N HIS A 328 -11.88 -2.27 3.53
CA HIS A 328 -10.83 -2.54 2.55
C HIS A 328 -9.83 -1.38 2.39
N GLY A 329 -9.45 -0.74 3.49
CA GLY A 329 -8.57 0.43 3.52
C GLY A 329 -9.28 1.78 3.39
N TYR A 330 -10.62 1.78 3.37
CA TYR A 330 -11.43 2.99 3.28
C TYR A 330 -12.28 3.19 4.54
N ILE A 331 -12.69 4.43 4.75
CA ILE A 331 -13.67 4.82 5.76
C ILE A 331 -14.73 5.73 5.14
N LYS A 332 -15.99 5.55 5.55
CA LYS A 332 -17.04 6.51 5.25
C LYS A 332 -17.18 7.47 6.43
N ILE A 333 -16.97 8.77 6.24
CA ILE A 333 -17.09 9.78 7.31
C ILE A 333 -18.37 10.59 7.13
N ARG A 334 -19.20 10.72 8.17
CA ARG A 334 -20.46 11.48 8.12
C ARG A 334 -20.22 12.95 7.75
N MET A 335 -20.97 13.43 6.76
CA MET A 335 -21.03 14.85 6.40
C MET A 335 -22.05 15.61 7.27
N GLY A 336 -21.85 16.92 7.40
CA GLY A 336 -22.80 17.83 8.05
C GLY A 336 -22.62 17.92 9.57
N ARG A 337 -21.41 17.63 10.07
CA ARG A 337 -21.06 17.68 11.50
C ARG A 337 -20.25 18.94 11.79
N GLY A 338 -20.95 20.06 11.93
CA GLY A 338 -20.33 21.38 12.19
C GLY A 338 -19.61 21.94 10.96
N LYS A 339 -19.01 23.13 11.12
CA LYS A 339 -18.30 23.80 10.00
C LYS A 339 -16.98 23.12 9.65
N ALA A 340 -16.29 22.56 10.64
CA ALA A 340 -15.06 21.83 10.44
C ALA A 340 -15.29 20.46 9.76
N GLY A 341 -16.53 19.96 9.73
CA GLY A 341 -16.84 18.58 9.39
C GLY A 341 -16.38 17.62 10.49
N LEU A 342 -16.87 16.37 10.45
CA LEU A 342 -16.47 15.36 11.43
C LEU A 342 -14.96 15.10 11.31
N CYS A 343 -14.28 14.94 12.44
CA CYS A 343 -12.81 14.80 12.50
C CYS A 343 -12.04 15.98 11.90
N GLY A 344 -12.67 17.15 11.69
CA GLY A 344 -12.04 18.33 11.10
C GLY A 344 -11.74 18.25 9.60
N ILE A 345 -12.38 17.33 8.85
CA ILE A 345 -12.09 17.06 7.44
C ILE A 345 -12.13 18.29 6.51
N ALA A 346 -12.94 19.32 6.82
CA ALA A 346 -13.04 20.55 6.04
C ALA A 346 -12.03 21.63 6.44
N MET A 347 -11.12 21.37 7.38
CA MET A 347 -10.19 22.37 7.91
C MET A 347 -8.96 22.60 7.02
N GLN A 348 -8.37 21.53 6.47
CA GLN A 348 -7.24 21.63 5.52
C GLN A 348 -7.37 20.75 4.25
N PRO A 349 -8.35 21.04 3.39
CA PRO A 349 -8.46 20.41 2.07
C PRO A 349 -7.67 21.15 0.98
N SER A 350 -6.90 20.41 0.17
CA SER A 350 -6.18 20.94 -1.00
C SER A 350 -6.04 19.91 -2.13
N TYR A 351 -5.85 20.39 -3.36
CA TYR A 351 -5.77 19.52 -4.54
C TYR A 351 -4.79 20.03 -5.60
N PRO A 352 -4.08 19.12 -6.30
CA PRO A 352 -3.17 19.49 -7.38
C PRO A 352 -3.93 19.87 -8.65
N LEU A 353 -3.33 20.75 -9.45
CA LEU A 353 -3.82 21.10 -10.79
C LEU A 353 -2.99 20.42 -11.86
N LYS A 354 -3.65 19.91 -12.90
CA LYS A 354 -3.00 19.40 -14.11
C LYS A 354 -3.79 19.84 -15.34
N LYS A 355 -3.10 20.41 -16.33
CA LYS A 355 -3.69 20.98 -17.54
C LYS A 355 -3.35 20.21 -18.81
N GLY A 356 -2.33 19.36 -18.76
CA GLY A 356 -1.76 18.73 -19.94
C GLY A 356 -1.24 17.31 -19.72
N PRO A 357 -0.74 16.69 -20.80
CA PRO A 357 -0.22 15.33 -20.77
C PRO A 357 1.03 15.23 -19.89
N ASN A 358 1.40 14.00 -19.55
CA ASN A 358 2.68 13.71 -18.89
C ASN A 358 3.87 14.04 -19.80
N PRO A 359 5.07 14.26 -19.23
CA PRO A 359 6.28 14.37 -20.03
C PRO A 359 6.37 13.20 -21.02
N PRO A 360 6.66 13.44 -22.31
CA PRO A 360 6.69 12.36 -23.29
C PRO A 360 7.69 11.31 -22.87
N THR A 361 7.29 10.03 -22.78
CA THR A 361 8.24 8.92 -22.56
C THR A 361 9.42 9.11 -23.49
N PRO A 362 10.68 9.02 -23.01
CA PRO A 362 11.81 9.10 -23.91
C PRO A 362 11.57 8.05 -24.99
N PRO A 363 11.98 8.30 -26.25
CA PRO A 363 12.14 7.22 -27.20
C PRO A 363 12.87 6.09 -26.47
N PRO A 364 12.51 4.81 -26.67
CA PRO A 364 13.32 3.72 -26.15
C PRO A 364 14.77 4.08 -26.46
N GLY A 365 15.59 4.26 -25.41
CA GLY A 365 16.99 4.60 -25.61
C GLY A 365 17.57 3.64 -26.65
N PRO A 366 18.60 4.03 -27.42
CA PRO A 366 19.19 3.11 -28.39
C PRO A 366 19.34 1.77 -27.69
N LYS A 367 18.61 0.75 -28.19
CA LYS A 367 18.80 -0.64 -27.75
C LYS A 367 20.31 -0.77 -27.63
N PRO A 368 20.86 -1.20 -26.50
CA PRO A 368 22.30 -1.38 -26.36
C PRO A 368 22.79 -1.99 -27.67
N GLY A 369 23.53 -1.19 -28.46
CA GLY A 369 24.01 -1.63 -29.77
C GLY A 369 24.66 -2.99 -29.53
N PRO A 370 24.46 -3.99 -30.40
CA PRO A 370 24.64 -5.40 -30.05
C PRO A 370 25.88 -5.54 -29.19
N GLY A 371 25.67 -5.68 -27.89
CA GLY A 371 26.71 -6.14 -26.99
C GLY A 371 27.24 -7.42 -27.61
N PRO A 372 28.52 -7.77 -27.39
CA PRO A 372 29.13 -8.95 -28.00
C PRO A 372 28.10 -10.06 -27.97
N LYS A 373 27.68 -10.48 -29.19
CA LYS A 373 26.51 -11.34 -29.44
C LYS A 373 26.42 -12.29 -28.25
N PRO A 374 25.31 -12.31 -27.48
CA PRO A 374 25.15 -13.33 -26.47
C PRO A 374 25.53 -14.63 -27.14
N PRO A 375 26.45 -15.44 -26.58
CA PRO A 375 26.70 -16.75 -27.15
C PRO A 375 25.32 -17.32 -27.38
N THR A 376 25.06 -17.74 -28.62
CA THR A 376 23.81 -18.40 -29.02
C THR A 376 23.34 -19.21 -27.83
N PRO A 377 22.08 -19.07 -27.37
CA PRO A 377 21.59 -19.90 -26.28
C PRO A 377 22.09 -21.30 -26.59
N PRO A 378 22.83 -21.96 -25.66
CA PRO A 378 23.20 -23.33 -25.91
C PRO A 378 21.93 -24.02 -26.40
N PRO A 379 22.01 -24.80 -27.50
CA PRO A 379 20.84 -25.48 -28.03
C PRO A 379 20.09 -26.06 -26.85
N ALA A 380 18.77 -25.84 -26.80
CA ALA A 380 17.90 -26.36 -25.74
C ALA A 380 18.50 -27.67 -25.26
N PRO A 381 18.90 -27.77 -23.98
CA PRO A 381 19.66 -28.92 -23.52
C PRO A 381 18.96 -30.13 -24.07
N LYS A 382 19.74 -31.01 -24.72
CA LYS A 382 19.19 -32.28 -25.19
C LYS A 382 18.34 -32.83 -24.05
N PRO A 383 17.20 -33.50 -24.31
CA PRO A 383 16.22 -33.90 -23.29
C PRO A 383 16.76 -34.65 -22.04
N ASP A 384 18.07 -34.92 -21.98
CA ASP A 384 18.81 -35.67 -20.99
C ASP A 384 19.93 -34.86 -20.26
N GLU A 385 20.09 -33.52 -20.46
CA GLU A 385 21.15 -32.72 -19.79
C GLU A 385 20.69 -31.95 -18.53
N PRO A 386 21.46 -31.96 -17.41
CA PRO A 386 21.11 -31.26 -16.16
C PRO A 386 21.01 -29.73 -16.29
N VAL A 387 20.04 -29.12 -15.61
CA VAL A 387 19.80 -27.67 -15.56
C VAL A 387 20.65 -27.04 -14.46
N ALA A 388 21.63 -26.20 -14.82
CA ALA A 388 22.44 -25.50 -13.83
C ALA A 388 21.66 -24.36 -13.16
N CYS A 389 21.55 -24.39 -11.82
CA CYS A 389 20.87 -23.34 -11.06
C CYS A 389 21.82 -22.20 -10.68
N ASP A 390 23.06 -22.56 -10.33
CA ASP A 390 24.15 -21.62 -10.09
C ASP A 390 25.53 -22.28 -10.36
N ALA A 391 26.61 -21.66 -9.87
CA ALA A 391 27.97 -22.19 -10.00
C ALA A 391 28.18 -23.52 -9.26
N ALA A 392 27.39 -23.82 -8.23
CA ALA A 392 27.59 -24.94 -7.31
C ALA A 392 26.45 -25.97 -7.34
N SER A 393 25.31 -25.67 -7.95
CA SER A 393 24.06 -26.45 -7.86
C SER A 393 23.43 -26.69 -9.23
N GLU A 394 22.89 -27.89 -9.43
CA GLU A 394 22.18 -28.29 -10.65
C GLU A 394 20.96 -29.16 -10.33
N CYS A 395 20.01 -29.13 -11.26
CA CYS A 395 18.79 -29.93 -11.25
C CYS A 395 18.77 -30.91 -12.42
N PRO A 396 18.00 -32.00 -12.35
CA PRO A 396 17.86 -32.95 -13.45
C PRO A 396 17.33 -32.29 -14.74
N PRO A 397 17.45 -32.95 -15.89
CA PRO A 397 16.84 -32.49 -17.14
C PRO A 397 15.33 -32.29 -16.98
N ALA A 398 14.74 -31.39 -17.77
CA ALA A 398 13.31 -31.07 -17.75
C ALA A 398 12.73 -30.60 -16.40
N THR A 399 13.56 -29.93 -15.59
CA THR A 399 13.17 -29.35 -14.30
C THR A 399 13.44 -27.84 -14.24
N THR A 400 12.81 -27.16 -13.29
CA THR A 400 13.02 -25.71 -13.05
C THR A 400 13.75 -25.49 -11.73
N CYS A 401 14.82 -24.70 -11.74
CA CYS A 401 15.55 -24.30 -10.54
C CYS A 401 14.76 -23.24 -9.76
N CYS A 402 14.39 -23.56 -8.52
CA CYS A 402 13.70 -22.67 -7.61
C CYS A 402 14.55 -22.37 -6.39
N CYS A 403 14.61 -21.11 -6.01
CA CYS A 403 15.35 -20.72 -4.81
C CYS A 403 14.60 -21.17 -3.55
N LEU A 404 15.28 -21.92 -2.68
CA LEU A 404 14.75 -22.37 -1.40
C LEU A 404 15.07 -21.37 -0.28
N ARG A 405 16.18 -20.63 -0.41
CA ARG A 405 16.61 -19.65 0.58
C ARG A 405 17.30 -18.48 -0.10
N ASP A 406 16.62 -17.35 -0.13
CA ASP A 406 17.17 -16.09 -0.61
C ASP A 406 17.47 -15.14 0.56
N ILE A 407 18.56 -14.38 0.45
CA ILE A 407 18.88 -13.25 1.35
C ILE A 407 19.42 -12.13 0.46
N ALA A 408 18.79 -10.95 0.53
CA ALA A 408 19.20 -9.76 -0.24
C ALA A 408 19.36 -10.00 -1.75
N GLY A 409 18.45 -10.78 -2.36
CA GLY A 409 18.46 -11.07 -3.80
C GLY A 409 19.45 -12.16 -4.24
N PHE A 410 20.23 -12.73 -3.31
CA PHE A 410 21.10 -13.86 -3.59
C PHE A 410 20.49 -15.16 -3.10
N CYS A 411 20.47 -16.18 -3.96
CA CYS A 411 20.00 -17.51 -3.60
C CYS A 411 21.13 -18.37 -3.02
N PHE A 412 20.92 -18.91 -1.81
CA PHE A 412 21.90 -19.71 -1.07
C PHE A 412 21.65 -21.22 -1.17
N SER A 413 20.45 -21.63 -1.59
CA SER A 413 20.11 -23.03 -1.82
C SER A 413 19.00 -23.18 -2.85
N TRP A 414 19.09 -24.24 -3.65
CA TRP A 414 18.19 -24.50 -4.77
C TRP A 414 17.42 -25.80 -4.61
N GLY A 415 16.21 -25.81 -5.15
CA GLY A 415 15.37 -26.99 -5.30
C GLY A 415 14.89 -27.09 -6.75
N CYS A 416 14.60 -28.32 -7.16
CA CYS A 416 14.23 -28.69 -8.51
C CYS A 416 12.75 -28.97 -8.56
N CYS A 417 12.03 -28.19 -9.36
CA CYS A 417 10.65 -28.46 -9.71
C CYS A 417 10.58 -29.50 -10.82
N PRO A 418 9.78 -30.56 -10.70
CA PRO A 418 9.75 -31.68 -11.65
C PRO A 418 9.00 -31.34 -12.96
N MET A 419 9.16 -30.11 -13.45
CA MET A 419 8.57 -29.60 -14.68
C MET A 419 9.35 -28.36 -15.16
N GLU A 420 9.29 -28.11 -16.47
CA GLU A 420 9.94 -26.97 -17.12
C GLU A 420 9.11 -25.69 -17.02
N GLY A 421 9.78 -24.55 -16.85
CA GLY A 421 9.13 -23.24 -16.74
C GLY A 421 8.22 -23.09 -15.53
N ALA A 422 8.44 -23.87 -14.48
CA ALA A 422 7.59 -23.87 -13.28
C ALA A 422 7.60 -22.50 -12.58
N THR A 423 6.47 -22.11 -12.03
CA THR A 423 6.40 -21.00 -11.08
C THR A 423 6.78 -21.52 -9.69
N CYS A 424 7.83 -20.94 -9.10
CA CYS A 424 8.29 -21.29 -7.76
C CYS A 424 7.37 -20.66 -6.72
N CYS A 425 6.67 -21.47 -5.94
CA CYS A 425 5.79 -20.95 -4.89
C CYS A 425 6.60 -20.30 -3.75
N GLU A 426 5.99 -19.30 -3.12
CA GLU A 426 6.61 -18.51 -2.05
C GLU A 426 6.86 -19.31 -0.77
N ASP A 427 6.15 -20.41 -0.59
CA ASP A 427 6.35 -21.39 0.49
C ASP A 427 7.74 -22.05 0.49
N LYS A 428 8.54 -21.81 -0.56
CA LYS A 428 9.87 -22.38 -0.79
C LYS A 428 9.89 -23.90 -0.93
N GLU A 429 8.75 -24.58 -0.86
CA GLU A 429 8.64 -26.05 -0.92
C GLU A 429 7.99 -26.55 -2.20
N HIS A 430 7.01 -25.83 -2.76
CA HIS A 430 6.20 -26.30 -3.89
C HIS A 430 6.34 -25.42 -5.14
N CYS A 431 5.85 -25.94 -6.26
CA CYS A 431 5.80 -25.20 -7.51
C CYS A 431 4.64 -25.63 -8.39
N CYS A 432 4.28 -24.72 -9.27
CA CYS A 432 3.15 -24.82 -10.18
C CYS A 432 3.59 -24.75 -11.63
N PRO A 433 2.84 -25.39 -12.56
CA PRO A 433 3.16 -25.31 -13.98
C PRO A 433 2.91 -23.90 -14.53
N SER A 434 3.58 -23.56 -15.63
CA SER A 434 3.57 -22.20 -16.20
C SER A 434 2.19 -21.73 -16.66
N ASP A 435 1.29 -22.65 -17.00
CA ASP A 435 -0.08 -22.39 -17.42
C ASP A 435 -1.06 -22.23 -16.24
N LEU A 436 -0.67 -22.67 -15.04
CA LEU A 436 -1.38 -22.45 -13.77
C LEU A 436 -0.44 -21.83 -12.72
N PRO A 437 0.07 -20.61 -12.95
CA PRO A 437 1.22 -20.09 -12.20
C PRO A 437 0.87 -19.61 -10.78
N ILE A 438 -0.40 -19.56 -10.40
CA ILE A 438 -0.82 -19.08 -9.07
C ILE A 438 -0.78 -20.25 -8.10
N CYS A 439 0.04 -20.15 -7.05
CA CYS A 439 0.13 -21.14 -5.98
C CYS A 439 -0.93 -20.85 -4.90
N ASP A 440 -1.92 -21.72 -4.76
CA ASP A 440 -2.90 -21.71 -3.69
C ASP A 440 -2.37 -22.58 -2.54
N THR A 441 -1.73 -21.93 -1.57
CA THR A 441 -1.08 -22.61 -0.43
C THR A 441 -2.02 -23.17 0.60
N ASP A 442 -3.27 -22.71 0.61
CA ASP A 442 -4.28 -23.13 1.58
C ASP A 442 -4.92 -24.46 1.17
N GLU A 443 -5.16 -24.64 -0.13
CA GLU A 443 -5.73 -25.87 -0.68
C GLU A 443 -4.70 -26.80 -1.34
N GLY A 444 -3.45 -26.36 -1.48
CA GLY A 444 -2.36 -27.13 -2.05
C GLY A 444 -2.47 -27.40 -3.55
N ARG A 445 -2.85 -26.37 -4.31
CA ARG A 445 -3.13 -26.48 -5.75
C ARG A 445 -2.60 -25.28 -6.54
N CYS A 446 -2.63 -25.42 -7.86
CA CYS A 446 -2.21 -24.45 -8.84
C CYS A 446 -3.41 -23.92 -9.61
N LEU A 447 -3.49 -22.60 -9.74
CA LEU A 447 -4.61 -21.89 -10.34
C LEU A 447 -4.17 -21.04 -11.54
N PRO A 448 -5.06 -20.79 -12.51
CA PRO A 448 -4.77 -19.91 -13.63
C PRO A 448 -4.72 -18.45 -13.18
N LYS A 449 -4.10 -17.58 -13.99
CA LYS A 449 -4.11 -16.13 -13.73
C LYS A 449 -5.56 -15.59 -13.74
N PRO A 450 -5.89 -14.60 -12.90
CA PRO A 450 -7.20 -13.95 -12.92
C PRO A 450 -7.49 -13.38 -14.32
N GLY A 451 -8.66 -13.71 -14.88
CA GLY A 451 -9.14 -13.15 -16.16
C GLY A 451 -8.86 -13.99 -17.42
N THR A 452 -8.14 -15.12 -17.35
CA THR A 452 -7.84 -15.97 -18.53
C THR A 452 -8.78 -17.16 -18.75
N GLY A 453 -10.06 -17.03 -18.37
CA GLY A 453 -11.13 -17.96 -18.76
C GLY A 453 -11.25 -19.24 -17.93
N GLY A 454 -12.14 -19.20 -16.93
CA GLY A 454 -12.72 -20.37 -16.26
C GLY A 454 -12.12 -20.73 -14.90
N PHE A 455 -12.88 -20.49 -13.82
CA PHE A 455 -12.59 -20.86 -12.42
C PHE A 455 -12.54 -22.38 -12.15
N THR A 456 -12.47 -23.21 -13.18
CA THR A 456 -12.59 -24.68 -13.07
C THR A 456 -11.31 -25.43 -13.40
N LYS A 457 -10.25 -24.75 -13.84
CA LYS A 457 -8.95 -25.38 -14.06
C LYS A 457 -8.12 -25.27 -12.78
N SER A 458 -7.79 -26.41 -12.19
CA SER A 458 -6.85 -26.52 -11.09
C SER A 458 -6.01 -27.78 -11.28
N ALA A 459 -4.75 -27.73 -10.87
CA ALA A 459 -3.89 -28.90 -10.79
C ALA A 459 -3.28 -28.98 -9.38
N PRO A 460 -2.97 -30.18 -8.85
CA PRO A 460 -2.16 -30.26 -7.63
C PRO A 460 -0.79 -29.64 -7.89
N TRP A 461 -0.23 -28.96 -6.90
CA TRP A 461 1.15 -28.48 -6.97
C TRP A 461 2.15 -29.64 -6.85
N ALA A 462 3.39 -29.38 -7.25
CA ALA A 462 4.48 -30.35 -7.13
C ALA A 462 5.45 -29.92 -6.03
N THR A 463 5.89 -30.87 -5.20
CA THR A 463 6.94 -30.63 -4.20
C THR A 463 8.31 -30.62 -4.88
N LYS A 464 9.14 -29.63 -4.52
CA LYS A 464 10.52 -29.51 -4.99
C LYS A 464 11.38 -30.63 -4.40
N VAL A 465 12.36 -31.09 -5.16
CA VAL A 465 13.42 -31.95 -4.63
C VAL A 465 14.72 -31.14 -4.48
N PRO A 466 15.58 -31.40 -3.48
CA PRO A 466 16.82 -30.63 -3.32
C PRO A 466 17.71 -30.70 -4.56
N ALA A 467 18.30 -29.56 -4.95
CA ALA A 467 19.28 -29.53 -6.04
C ALA A 467 20.55 -30.28 -5.68
N ARG A 468 21.18 -30.89 -6.68
CA ARG A 468 22.44 -31.62 -6.52
C ARG A 468 23.61 -30.66 -6.60
N ARG A 469 24.68 -30.92 -5.84
CA ARG A 469 25.92 -30.16 -6.00
C ARG A 469 26.60 -30.56 -7.30
N ARG A 470 27.03 -29.56 -8.08
CA ARG A 470 27.78 -29.76 -9.33
C ARG A 470 29.15 -30.35 -9.00
N THR A 471 29.47 -31.49 -9.57
CA THR A 471 30.82 -32.05 -9.50
C THR A 471 31.72 -31.35 -10.51
N ALA A 472 32.84 -30.77 -10.06
CA ALA A 472 33.82 -30.15 -10.96
C ALA A 472 34.35 -31.16 -12.00
N PRO A 473 34.63 -30.76 -13.26
CA PRO A 473 35.19 -31.68 -14.23
C PRO A 473 36.59 -32.13 -13.79
N ALA A 474 36.84 -33.44 -13.76
CA ALA A 474 38.18 -33.99 -13.60
C ALA A 474 39.02 -33.63 -14.84
N GLY A 475 39.99 -32.71 -14.69
CA GLY A 475 40.82 -32.31 -15.82
C GLY A 475 41.96 -31.35 -15.49
N GLY A 476 43.11 -31.90 -15.09
CA GLY A 476 44.42 -31.38 -15.50
C GLY A 476 45.05 -30.25 -14.68
N PHE A 477 45.60 -30.56 -13.51
CA PHE A 477 46.73 -29.79 -12.97
C PHE A 477 47.92 -29.90 -13.95
N ARG A 478 48.17 -28.86 -14.74
CA ARG A 478 49.49 -28.63 -15.34
C ARG A 478 50.30 -27.78 -14.37
N SER A 479 51.35 -28.38 -13.83
CA SER A 479 52.37 -27.72 -13.02
C SER A 479 53.08 -26.63 -13.82
N SER A 480 53.01 -25.38 -13.37
CA SER A 480 53.99 -24.35 -13.74
C SER A 480 54.96 -24.16 -12.58
N SER A 481 56.21 -24.59 -12.82
CA SER A 481 57.34 -24.57 -11.92
C SER A 481 57.60 -23.21 -11.26
N ALA A 482 57.98 -23.28 -9.99
CA ALA A 482 58.62 -22.21 -9.25
C ALA A 482 59.89 -21.70 -9.97
N LYS A 483 59.96 -20.38 -10.18
CA LYS A 483 61.22 -19.66 -10.27
C LYS A 483 61.25 -18.63 -9.14
N GLY A 484 62.22 -18.78 -8.25
CA GLY A 484 62.39 -17.98 -7.06
C GLY A 484 62.62 -16.51 -7.36
N GLN A 485 62.00 -15.66 -6.55
CA GLN A 485 62.37 -14.26 -6.41
C GLN A 485 63.26 -14.11 -5.18
N GLN A 486 64.44 -13.60 -5.46
CA GLN A 486 65.55 -13.30 -4.57
C GLN A 486 65.20 -12.07 -3.73
N MET A 487 65.43 -12.15 -2.41
CA MET A 487 65.40 -11.01 -1.49
C MET A 487 66.37 -9.93 -1.96
N GLN A 488 65.90 -8.69 -2.09
CA GLN A 488 66.77 -7.52 -2.09
C GLN A 488 66.54 -6.69 -0.82
N SER A 489 67.69 -6.37 -0.23
CA SER A 489 67.93 -5.79 1.08
C SER A 489 67.65 -4.29 1.09
N ILE A 490 66.95 -3.82 2.12
CA ILE A 490 66.78 -2.41 2.46
C ILE A 490 68.04 -1.97 3.20
N LYS A 491 68.79 -1.01 2.62
CA LYS A 491 69.87 -0.29 3.32
C LYS A 491 69.31 0.99 3.98
N PRO A 492 69.82 1.37 5.16
CA PRO A 492 69.31 2.49 5.94
C PRO A 492 69.97 3.83 5.54
N MET A 493 69.21 4.92 5.59
CA MET A 493 69.76 6.28 5.69
C MET A 493 69.93 6.63 7.16
N ALA A 494 71.15 7.02 7.52
CA ALA A 494 71.55 7.48 8.83
C ALA A 494 71.65 9.02 8.86
N ALA A 495 71.36 9.55 10.05
CA ALA A 495 71.76 10.82 10.66
C ALA A 495 71.34 12.13 9.98
#